data_AF-A0A382HZN7-F1
#
_entry.id   AF-A0A382HZN7-F1
#
_cell.length_a   1.000
_cell.length_b   1.000
_cell.length_c   1.000
_cell.angle_alpha   90.00
_cell.angle_beta   90.00
_cell.angle_gamma   90.00
#
_symmetry.space_group_name_H-M   'P 1'
#
loop_
_entity.id
_entity.type
_entity.pdbx_description
1 polymer ?
#
loop_
_entity_poly.entity_id
_entity_poly.type
_entity_poly.pdbx_seq_one_letter_code
_entity_poly.pdbx_strand_id
1 'polypeptide(L)'
;MPGGGKMAEELGRIQRPTASQYNGRRKLLLVPLIYGPQSDDPTGAAVLQNYWEQMQTQVGALEEALGGLQHIYHESLTVGGPEGLEQLSAADQRSHAFISDKTQSGAVLEPTEDMDVLLETLDLQRCMMIPLASPSVGSRLQEWHADSNRQRYEYIANQIDSTLGEN
;
A
#
# COMPACT_ATOMS: atom_id res chain seq x y z
N MET A 1 34.83 41.53 27.03
CA MET A 1 34.46 40.11 27.11
C MET A 1 33.37 39.83 26.09
N PRO A 2 33.68 39.26 24.91
CA PRO A 2 32.64 38.79 23.99
C PRO A 2 32.28 37.32 24.33
N GLY A 3 30.99 37.06 24.52
CA GLY A 3 30.45 35.72 24.73
C GLY A 3 30.42 34.95 23.42
N GLY A 4 31.06 33.77 23.39
CA GLY A 4 31.07 32.86 22.26
C GLY A 4 29.71 32.22 22.05
N GLY A 5 29.10 32.46 20.89
CA GLY A 5 27.94 31.70 20.41
C GLY A 5 28.37 30.30 19.99
N LYS A 6 27.70 29.27 20.54
CA LYS A 6 27.81 27.90 20.04
C LYS A 6 27.21 27.83 18.63
N MET A 7 28.01 27.45 17.64
CA MET A 7 27.56 27.06 16.31
C MET A 7 26.69 25.81 16.44
N ALA A 8 25.46 25.86 15.95
CA ALA A 8 24.64 24.67 15.77
C ALA A 8 25.23 23.85 14.61
N GLU A 9 25.57 22.59 14.87
CA GLU A 9 26.07 21.66 13.87
C GLU A 9 24.90 21.20 13.00
N GLU A 10 24.99 21.42 11.68
CA GLU A 10 23.98 21.00 10.71
C GLU A 10 24.03 19.46 10.58
N LEU A 11 23.04 18.77 11.16
CA LEU A 11 22.87 17.32 11.03
C LEU A 11 22.54 16.98 9.57
N GLY A 12 23.57 16.60 8.81
CA GLY A 12 23.51 15.89 7.53
C GLY A 12 22.35 16.25 6.60
N ARG A 13 22.61 17.13 5.61
CA ARG A 13 21.64 17.44 4.55
C ARG A 13 21.39 16.19 3.69
N ILE A 14 20.24 15.56 3.85
CA ILE A 14 19.77 14.50 2.93
C ILE A 14 19.60 15.15 1.56
N GLN A 15 20.56 14.93 0.66
CA GLN A 15 20.45 15.40 -0.71
C GLN A 15 19.35 14.59 -1.40
N ARG A 16 18.48 15.27 -2.16
CA ARG A 16 17.48 14.58 -2.97
C ARG A 16 18.21 13.63 -3.92
N PRO A 17 17.88 12.33 -3.92
CA PRO A 17 18.48 11.37 -4.82
C PRO A 17 18.24 11.83 -6.28
N THR A 18 19.28 11.88 -7.12
CA THR A 18 19.11 12.16 -8.55
C THR A 18 18.38 11.00 -9.24
N ALA A 19 17.44 11.29 -10.15
CA ALA A 19 16.64 10.29 -10.85
C ALA A 19 17.49 9.21 -11.56
N SER A 20 18.68 9.59 -12.04
CA SER A 20 19.64 8.72 -12.72
C SER A 20 20.10 7.51 -11.90
N GLN A 21 20.04 7.55 -10.57
CA GLN A 21 20.46 6.41 -9.74
C GLN A 21 19.48 5.23 -9.80
N TYR A 22 18.27 5.46 -10.32
CA TYR A 22 17.25 4.46 -10.49
C TYR A 22 17.22 3.88 -11.91
N ASN A 23 18.17 4.26 -12.78
CA ASN A 23 18.26 3.71 -14.13
C ASN A 23 18.61 2.22 -14.09
N GLY A 24 17.92 1.42 -14.91
CA GLY A 24 18.11 -0.03 -15.01
C GLY A 24 17.73 -0.79 -13.73
N ARG A 25 16.90 -0.19 -12.86
CA ARG A 25 16.39 -0.82 -11.63
C ARG A 25 14.88 -0.95 -11.66
N ARG A 26 14.37 -2.01 -11.01
CA ARG A 26 12.94 -2.22 -10.79
C ARG A 26 12.53 -1.22 -9.72
N LYS A 27 11.45 -0.48 -9.97
CA LYS A 27 10.97 0.57 -9.08
C LYS A 27 9.58 0.19 -8.61
N LEU A 28 9.39 0.22 -7.30
CA LEU A 28 8.08 0.09 -6.67
C LEU A 28 7.79 1.37 -5.89
N LEU A 29 6.62 1.94 -6.14
CA LEU A 29 6.10 3.04 -5.34
C LEU A 29 5.13 2.44 -4.31
N LEU A 30 5.52 2.47 -3.04
CA LEU A 30 4.68 1.96 -1.96
C LEU A 30 3.79 3.07 -1.43
N VAL A 31 2.48 2.86 -1.54
CA VAL A 31 1.45 3.78 -1.03
C VAL A 31 0.67 3.07 0.07
N PRO A 32 0.59 3.63 1.29
CA PRO A 32 -0.28 3.08 2.32
C PRO A 32 -1.75 3.09 1.89
N LEU A 33 -2.42 1.96 2.00
CA LEU A 33 -3.87 1.90 1.79
C LEU A 33 -4.58 2.32 3.08
N ILE A 34 -5.32 3.42 3.02
CA ILE A 34 -6.07 3.95 4.17
C ILE A 34 -7.56 3.90 3.86
N TYR A 35 -8.26 3.03 4.57
CA TYR A 35 -9.72 2.96 4.53
C TYR A 35 -10.35 4.05 5.39
N GLY A 36 -11.48 4.58 4.92
CA GLY A 36 -12.25 5.55 5.67
C GLY A 36 -12.93 4.94 6.90
N PRO A 37 -13.08 5.70 7.99
CA PRO A 37 -13.91 5.27 9.11
C PRO A 37 -15.35 5.06 8.62
N GLN A 38 -16.04 4.06 9.19
CA GLN A 38 -17.45 3.77 8.90
C GLN A 38 -18.40 4.89 9.40
N SER A 39 -17.89 5.80 10.24
CA SER A 39 -18.64 6.91 10.79
C SER A 39 -18.55 8.15 9.90
N ASP A 40 -19.67 8.86 9.77
CA ASP A 40 -19.76 10.19 9.16
C ASP A 40 -19.13 11.26 10.07
N ASP A 41 -17.82 11.18 10.33
CA ASP A 41 -17.06 12.25 10.95
C ASP A 41 -16.51 13.19 9.86
N PRO A 42 -17.01 14.44 9.77
CA PRO A 42 -16.54 15.39 8.76
C PRO A 42 -15.04 15.69 8.88
N THR A 43 -14.47 15.62 10.09
CA THR A 43 -13.04 15.88 10.31
C THR A 43 -12.20 14.75 9.71
N GLY A 44 -12.51 13.50 10.06
CA GLY A 44 -11.86 12.32 9.48
C GLY A 44 -12.01 12.26 7.96
N ALA A 45 -13.19 12.59 7.42
CA ALA A 45 -13.41 12.64 5.97
C ALA A 45 -12.51 13.67 5.28
N ALA A 46 -12.38 14.87 5.84
CA ALA A 46 -11.50 15.91 5.30
C ALA A 46 -10.01 15.51 5.36
N VAL A 47 -9.56 14.91 6.47
CA VAL A 47 -8.19 14.42 6.61
C VAL A 47 -7.88 13.33 5.58
N LEU A 48 -8.81 12.38 5.39
CA LEU A 48 -8.63 11.31 4.44
C LEU A 48 -8.64 11.82 2.99
N GLN A 49 -9.52 12.77 2.66
CA GLN A 49 -9.50 13.41 1.35
C GLN A 49 -8.15 14.10 1.08
N ASN A 50 -7.66 14.87 2.04
CA ASN A 50 -6.35 15.52 1.95
C ASN A 50 -5.21 14.51 1.75
N TYR A 51 -5.27 13.35 2.44
CA TYR A 51 -4.30 12.27 2.24
C TYR A 51 -4.29 11.78 0.79
N TRP A 52 -5.46 11.46 0.23
CA TRP A 52 -5.57 10.94 -1.13
C TRP A 52 -5.17 11.97 -2.19
N GLU A 53 -5.44 13.26 -1.99
CA GLU A 53 -4.98 14.33 -2.89
C GLU A 53 -3.45 14.50 -2.86
N GLN A 54 -2.87 14.48 -1.66
CA GLN A 54 -1.41 14.56 -1.51
C GLN A 54 -0.71 13.33 -2.09
N MET A 55 -1.28 12.15 -1.89
CA MET A 55 -0.78 10.90 -2.47
C MET A 55 -0.77 10.99 -3.99
N GLN A 56 -1.88 11.38 -4.62
CA GLN A 56 -1.97 11.53 -6.07
C GLN A 56 -0.95 12.53 -6.62
N THR A 57 -0.78 13.67 -5.94
CA THR A 57 0.21 14.68 -6.30
C THR A 57 1.64 14.12 -6.24
N GLN A 58 1.96 13.36 -5.19
CA GLN A 58 3.29 12.77 -5.01
C GLN A 58 3.57 11.67 -6.03
N VAL A 59 2.60 10.80 -6.32
CA VAL A 59 2.75 9.76 -7.33
C VAL A 59 2.92 10.38 -8.72
N GLY A 60 2.13 11.39 -9.07
CA GLY A 60 2.28 12.10 -10.34
C GLY A 60 3.68 12.70 -10.53
N ALA A 61 4.22 13.35 -9.50
CA ALA A 61 5.59 13.88 -9.53
C ALA A 61 6.66 12.78 -9.70
N LEU A 62 6.43 11.58 -9.15
CA LEU A 62 7.31 10.43 -9.33
C LEU A 62 7.19 9.83 -10.72
N GLU A 63 5.99 9.76 -11.30
CA GLU A 63 5.78 9.34 -12.69
C GLU A 63 6.49 10.26 -13.68
N GLU A 64 6.37 11.58 -13.50
CA GLU A 64 7.08 12.57 -14.31
C GLU A 64 8.61 12.40 -14.24
N ALA A 65 9.13 12.07 -13.06
CA ALA A 65 10.57 11.94 -12.83
C ALA A 65 11.15 10.57 -13.23
N LEU A 66 10.36 9.49 -13.14
CA LEU A 66 10.84 8.10 -13.23
C LEU A 66 10.26 7.32 -14.41
N GLY A 67 9.26 7.86 -15.11
CA GLY A 67 8.43 7.18 -16.11
C GLY A 67 7.06 6.79 -15.54
N GLY A 68 6.06 6.66 -16.42
CA GLY A 68 4.68 6.30 -16.03
C GLY A 68 4.57 4.90 -15.43
N LEU A 69 3.50 4.67 -14.66
CA LEU A 69 3.24 3.37 -14.03
C LEU A 69 2.91 2.28 -15.07
N GLN A 70 3.53 1.11 -14.92
CA GLN A 70 3.30 -0.04 -15.80
C GLN A 70 2.39 -1.09 -15.16
N HIS A 71 2.58 -1.35 -13.87
CA HIS A 71 1.80 -2.33 -13.11
C HIS A 71 1.27 -1.70 -11.83
N ILE A 72 0.08 -2.11 -11.43
CA ILE A 72 -0.58 -1.72 -10.18
C ILE A 72 -0.88 -2.98 -9.39
N TYR A 73 -0.44 -2.97 -8.14
CA TYR A 73 -0.71 -4.00 -7.15
C TYR A 73 -1.54 -3.36 -6.05
N HIS A 74 -2.75 -3.88 -5.82
CA HIS A 74 -3.65 -3.38 -4.79
C HIS A 74 -3.87 -4.47 -3.75
N GLU A 75 -3.73 -4.13 -2.48
CA GLU A 75 -3.97 -5.06 -1.37
C GLU A 75 -5.42 -5.59 -1.41
N SER A 76 -5.64 -6.85 -1.02
CA SER A 76 -6.96 -7.50 -1.04
C SER A 76 -7.55 -7.76 -2.43
N LEU A 77 -6.75 -7.65 -3.51
CA LEU A 77 -7.20 -7.93 -4.87
C LEU A 77 -6.80 -9.35 -5.32
N THR A 78 -7.79 -10.24 -5.48
CA THR A 78 -7.57 -11.63 -5.91
C THR A 78 -7.65 -11.82 -7.43
N VAL A 79 -8.23 -10.85 -8.14
CA VAL A 79 -8.39 -10.87 -9.60
C VAL A 79 -7.91 -9.54 -10.19
N GLY A 80 -7.09 -9.59 -11.24
CA GLY A 80 -6.60 -8.40 -11.94
C GLY A 80 -7.55 -7.88 -13.03
N GLY A 81 -7.07 -6.90 -13.79
CA GLY A 81 -7.74 -6.39 -14.98
C GLY A 81 -9.11 -5.73 -14.71
N PRO A 82 -10.01 -5.71 -15.71
CA PRO A 82 -11.31 -5.05 -15.58
C PRO A 82 -12.20 -5.63 -14.48
N GLU A 83 -12.16 -6.95 -14.26
CA GLU A 83 -12.91 -7.61 -13.20
C GLU A 83 -12.42 -7.16 -11.82
N GLY A 84 -11.10 -7.11 -11.63
CA GLY A 84 -10.51 -6.55 -10.41
C GLY A 84 -10.89 -5.10 -10.16
N LEU A 85 -10.89 -4.28 -11.22
CA LEU A 85 -11.29 -2.88 -11.12
C LEU A 85 -12.76 -2.73 -10.71
N GLU A 86 -13.65 -3.57 -11.24
CA GLU A 86 -15.06 -3.61 -10.83
C GLU A 86 -15.21 -3.97 -9.35
N GLN A 87 -14.44 -4.94 -8.85
CA GLN A 87 -14.43 -5.31 -7.42
C GLN A 87 -13.99 -4.13 -6.53
N LEU A 88 -12.96 -3.38 -6.94
CA LEU A 88 -12.49 -2.21 -6.19
C LEU A 88 -13.54 -1.10 -6.08
N SER A 89 -14.39 -0.95 -7.11
CA SER A 89 -15.45 0.06 -7.11
C SER A 89 -16.44 -0.09 -5.95
N ALA A 90 -16.66 -1.33 -5.50
CA ALA A 90 -17.54 -1.65 -4.37
C ALA A 90 -16.87 -1.48 -3.00
N ALA A 91 -15.54 -1.48 -2.94
CA ALA A 91 -14.77 -1.49 -1.70
C ALA A 91 -14.36 -0.07 -1.23
N ASP A 92 -13.72 0.73 -2.10
CA ASP A 92 -13.36 2.12 -1.79
C ASP A 92 -13.27 2.97 -3.07
N GLN A 93 -14.16 3.96 -3.18
CA GLN A 93 -14.27 4.81 -4.37
C GLN A 93 -13.01 5.64 -4.66
N ARG A 94 -12.17 5.96 -3.66
CA ARG A 94 -10.98 6.81 -3.85
C ARG A 94 -9.84 6.03 -4.49
N SER A 95 -9.56 4.84 -3.97
CA SER A 95 -8.57 3.92 -4.56
C SER A 95 -8.99 3.52 -5.99
N HIS A 96 -10.27 3.22 -6.18
CA HIS A 96 -10.84 2.88 -7.48
C HIS A 96 -10.66 4.00 -8.51
N ALA A 97 -10.98 5.25 -8.16
CA ALA A 97 -10.84 6.38 -9.08
C ALA A 97 -9.39 6.57 -9.55
N PHE A 98 -8.43 6.50 -8.62
CA PHE A 98 -7.01 6.60 -8.94
C PHE A 98 -6.54 5.46 -9.85
N ILE A 99 -6.89 4.21 -9.53
CA ILE A 99 -6.48 3.05 -10.34
C ILE A 99 -7.15 3.06 -11.71
N SER A 100 -8.41 3.48 -11.80
CA SER A 100 -9.11 3.64 -13.08
C SER A 100 -8.38 4.61 -14.02
N ASP A 101 -7.94 5.77 -13.53
CA ASP A 101 -7.13 6.73 -14.31
C ASP A 101 -5.83 6.11 -14.84
N LYS A 102 -5.11 5.39 -13.97
CA LYS A 102 -3.83 4.78 -14.35
C LYS A 102 -3.98 3.61 -15.31
N THR A 103 -5.01 2.80 -15.15
CA THR A 103 -5.30 1.71 -16.09
C THR A 103 -5.74 2.23 -17.46
N GLN A 104 -6.49 3.34 -17.52
CA GLN A 104 -6.78 4.04 -18.78
C GLN A 104 -5.52 4.60 -19.46
N SER A 105 -4.52 4.98 -18.67
CA SER A 105 -3.20 5.42 -19.14
C SER A 105 -2.26 4.27 -19.55
N GLY A 106 -2.72 3.02 -19.47
CA GLY A 106 -2.00 1.83 -19.93
C GLY A 106 -1.38 0.97 -18.83
N ALA A 107 -1.54 1.32 -17.56
CA ALA A 107 -1.07 0.46 -16.46
C ALA A 107 -1.92 -0.82 -16.36
N VAL A 108 -1.28 -1.95 -16.07
CA VAL A 108 -1.94 -3.24 -15.86
C VAL A 108 -2.27 -3.40 -14.37
N LEU A 109 -3.54 -3.69 -14.06
CA LEU A 109 -3.95 -4.07 -12.71
C LEU A 109 -3.70 -5.56 -12.51
N GLU A 110 -2.73 -5.92 -11.68
CA GLU A 110 -2.34 -7.31 -11.42
C GLU A 110 -3.10 -7.87 -10.22
N PRO A 111 -3.48 -9.16 -10.22
CA PRO A 111 -3.91 -9.81 -8.98
C PRO A 111 -2.73 -9.78 -8.01
N THR A 112 -3.01 -9.53 -6.74
CA THR A 112 -1.98 -9.38 -5.69
C THR A 112 -2.10 -10.48 -4.64
N GLU A 113 -3.28 -11.05 -4.46
CA GLU A 113 -3.60 -11.98 -3.37
C GLU A 113 -4.00 -13.36 -3.89
N ASP A 114 -3.70 -14.38 -3.09
CA ASP A 114 -4.37 -15.68 -3.18
C ASP A 114 -5.70 -15.62 -2.41
N MET A 115 -6.77 -16.12 -3.02
CA MET A 115 -8.11 -16.04 -2.44
C MET A 115 -8.23 -16.79 -1.10
N ASP A 116 -7.71 -18.01 -1.03
CA ASP A 116 -7.87 -18.85 0.15
C ASP A 116 -7.05 -18.29 1.31
N VAL A 117 -5.81 -17.87 1.05
CA VAL A 117 -4.93 -17.25 2.05
C VAL A 117 -5.49 -15.92 2.54
N LEU A 118 -6.06 -15.10 1.66
CA LEU A 118 -6.70 -13.84 2.04
C LEU A 118 -7.91 -14.09 2.94
N LEU A 119 -8.81 -14.99 2.56
CA LEU A 119 -10.02 -15.29 3.33
C LEU A 119 -9.67 -15.87 4.70
N GLU A 120 -8.71 -16.80 4.78
CA GLU A 120 -8.23 -17.34 6.07
C GLU A 120 -7.67 -16.22 6.96
N THR A 121 -6.82 -15.35 6.41
CA THR A 121 -6.24 -14.22 7.15
C THR A 121 -7.34 -13.29 7.70
N LEU A 122 -8.33 -12.96 6.88
CA LEU A 122 -9.45 -12.09 7.28
C LEU A 122 -10.33 -12.74 8.35
N ASP A 123 -10.60 -14.04 8.26
CA ASP A 123 -11.38 -14.77 9.26
C ASP A 123 -10.63 -14.85 10.59
N LEU A 124 -9.33 -15.14 10.57
CA LEU A 124 -8.49 -15.12 11.77
C LEU A 124 -8.44 -13.73 12.41
N GLN A 125 -8.34 -12.67 11.61
CA GLN A 125 -8.43 -11.30 12.10
C GLN A 125 -9.77 -11.04 12.79
N ARG A 126 -10.89 -11.44 12.18
CA ARG A 126 -12.23 -11.31 12.79
C ARG A 126 -12.33 -12.10 14.10
N CYS A 127 -11.80 -13.31 14.16
CA CYS A 127 -11.78 -14.12 15.38
C CYS A 127 -11.01 -13.41 16.52
N MET A 128 -9.88 -12.78 16.22
CA MET A 128 -9.08 -12.05 17.22
C MET A 128 -9.75 -10.77 17.73
N MET A 129 -10.68 -10.18 16.97
CA MET A 129 -11.45 -9.00 17.41
C MET A 129 -12.53 -9.34 18.44
N ILE A 130 -12.87 -10.63 18.61
CA ILE A 130 -13.84 -11.09 19.60
C ILE A 130 -13.13 -11.26 20.96
N PRO A 131 -13.70 -10.78 22.08
CA PRO A 131 -13.13 -11.03 23.40
C PRO A 131 -13.02 -12.54 23.70
N LEU A 132 -11.79 -13.03 23.91
CA LEU A 132 -11.51 -14.43 24.21
C LEU A 132 -11.36 -14.66 25.71
N ALA A 133 -12.08 -15.65 26.25
CA ALA A 133 -11.96 -16.03 27.65
C ALA A 133 -10.72 -16.89 27.96
N SER A 134 -10.23 -17.65 26.97
CA SER A 134 -9.09 -18.56 27.13
C SER A 134 -7.81 -17.95 26.54
N PRO A 135 -6.78 -17.68 27.35
CA PRO A 135 -5.48 -17.20 26.86
C PRO A 135 -4.81 -18.18 25.90
N SER A 136 -4.97 -19.48 26.13
CA SER A 136 -4.38 -20.51 25.24
C SER A 136 -5.00 -20.50 23.86
N VAL A 137 -6.31 -20.23 23.75
CA VAL A 137 -6.98 -20.07 22.45
C VAL A 137 -6.47 -18.81 21.76
N GLY A 138 -6.32 -17.70 22.50
CA GLY A 138 -5.76 -16.46 21.97
C GLY A 138 -4.35 -16.65 21.38
N SER A 139 -3.46 -17.34 22.11
CA SER A 139 -2.09 -17.62 21.62
C SER A 139 -2.11 -18.41 20.31
N ARG A 140 -2.93 -19.46 20.21
CA ARG A 140 -3.01 -20.29 19.00
C ARG A 140 -3.59 -19.54 17.80
N LEU A 141 -4.60 -18.71 18.01
CA LEU A 141 -5.16 -17.86 16.95
C LEU A 141 -4.13 -16.84 16.47
N GLN A 142 -3.34 -16.26 17.38
CA GLN A 142 -2.28 -15.32 17.03
C GLN A 142 -1.16 -16.00 16.24
N GLU A 143 -0.72 -17.19 16.65
CA GLU A 143 0.27 -18.00 15.92
C GLU A 143 -0.23 -18.34 14.52
N TRP A 144 -1.45 -18.85 14.39
CA TRP A 144 -2.05 -19.17 13.10
C TRP A 144 -2.19 -17.93 12.22
N HIS A 145 -2.67 -16.80 12.77
CA HIS A 145 -2.75 -15.55 12.02
C HIS A 145 -1.37 -15.07 11.55
N ALA A 146 -0.34 -15.19 12.39
CA ALA A 146 1.02 -14.80 12.01
C ALA A 146 1.56 -15.66 10.85
N ASP A 147 1.30 -16.97 10.87
CA ASP A 147 1.67 -17.88 9.78
C ASP A 147 0.90 -17.59 8.49
N SER A 148 -0.42 -17.42 8.57
CA SER A 148 -1.27 -17.04 7.43
C SER A 148 -0.81 -15.72 6.81
N ASN A 149 -0.51 -14.72 7.64
CA ASN A 149 -0.06 -13.41 7.15
C ASN A 149 1.35 -13.47 6.53
N ARG A 150 2.23 -14.34 7.04
CA ARG A 150 3.53 -14.61 6.42
C ARG A 150 3.35 -15.24 5.03
N GLN A 151 2.51 -16.26 4.92
CA GLN A 151 2.19 -16.90 3.63
C GLN A 151 1.60 -15.90 2.64
N ARG A 152 0.70 -15.01 3.11
CA ARG A 152 0.12 -13.94 2.31
C ARG A 152 1.20 -13.01 1.74
N TYR A 153 2.12 -12.52 2.56
CA TYR A 153 3.20 -11.65 2.09
C TYR A 153 4.20 -12.36 1.17
N GLU A 154 4.51 -13.63 1.43
CA GLU A 154 5.32 -14.44 0.51
C GLU A 154 4.65 -14.57 -0.86
N TYR A 155 3.34 -14.81 -0.91
CA TYR A 155 2.58 -14.86 -2.14
C TYR A 155 2.60 -13.50 -2.87
N ILE A 156 2.27 -12.41 -2.19
CA ILE A 156 2.29 -11.05 -2.76
C ILE A 156 3.66 -10.72 -3.34
N ALA A 157 4.73 -11.01 -2.60
CA ALA A 157 6.09 -10.75 -3.06
C ALA A 157 6.44 -11.55 -4.32
N ASN A 158 6.09 -12.84 -4.37
CA ASN A 158 6.31 -13.69 -5.55
C ASN A 158 5.48 -13.21 -6.75
N GLN A 159 4.25 -12.78 -6.51
CA GLN A 159 3.36 -12.27 -7.54
C GLN A 159 3.96 -11.03 -8.19
N ILE A 160 4.30 -10.02 -7.37
CA ILE A 160 5.01 -8.81 -7.83
C ILE A 160 6.33 -9.18 -8.53
N ASP A 161 7.05 -10.18 -8.03
CA ASP A 161 8.30 -10.58 -8.64
C ASP A 161 8.13 -11.11 -10.06
N SER A 162 7.12 -11.96 -10.25
CA SER A 162 6.81 -12.59 -11.52
C SER A 162 6.20 -11.65 -12.55
N THR A 163 5.34 -10.72 -12.14
CA THR A 163 4.57 -9.87 -13.06
C THR A 163 5.27 -8.56 -13.39
N LEU A 164 6.08 -8.01 -12.48
CA LEU A 164 6.82 -6.76 -12.75
C LEU A 164 7.91 -6.96 -13.82
N GLY A 165 8.36 -8.20 -14.03
CA GLY A 165 9.35 -8.53 -15.06
C GLY A 165 10.76 -8.01 -14.77
N GLU A 166 11.63 -8.13 -15.77
CA GLU A 166 13.01 -7.60 -15.75
C GLU A 166 13.04 -6.12 -16.19
N ASN A 167 14.15 -5.42 -15.90
CA ASN A 167 14.37 -4.03 -16.38
C ASN A 167 14.98 -3.97 -17.78
#